data_AF-A0A0H5RCX3-F1
#
_entry.id   AF-A0A0H5RCX3-F1
#
_cell.length_a   1.000
_cell.length_b   1.000
_cell.length_c   1.000
_cell.angle_alpha   90.00
_cell.angle_beta   90.00
_cell.angle_gamma   90.00
#
_symmetry.space_group_name_H-M   'P 1'
#
loop_
_entity.id
_entity.type
_entity.pdbx_description
1 polymer ?
#
loop_
_entity_poly.entity_id
_entity_poly.type
_entity_poly.pdbx_seq_one_letter_code
_entity_poly.pdbx_strand_id
1 'polypeptide(L)'
;MRALAMVAEVTRERSGGAIVSLIDQLNRHGDPYVAELLGTLVHAAATPLFEIMSRWATTGELEDLHGEFFIEEIRADGSPLAALSWSDQFVLRPERVPTCITEALAQRIYNLGRSVGFIRRFGDRPKWALKDNGNAVDIVYCDGIKLEGTIDRLAQAIHKRLVRVVLDQHRVVDHLRAAKDYLLMGQGDFVQSLMDLVFVELSRPAADISRHHLTSLLDSAIRSSTAQYDLQPCVQRLQVRLLQSSPADVGWDVFTLDYRTDDAPLSLLFPSEIRTAYLQIFRFMFRLKRIEHCLSDTWIRHNTDAARLATLPELARLFHRGSCAIT
;
A
#
# COMPACT_ATOMS: atom_id res chain seq x y z
N MET A 1 -37.90 34.77 22.35
CA MET A 1 -37.23 35.82 21.53
C MET A 1 -35.80 36.14 22.00
N ARG A 2 -35.54 36.44 23.28
CA ARG A 2 -34.18 36.71 23.78
C ARG A 2 -33.17 35.58 23.53
N ALA A 3 -33.56 34.33 23.77
CA ALA A 3 -32.68 33.17 23.54
C ALA A 3 -32.28 33.02 22.04
N LEU A 4 -33.22 33.22 21.12
CA LEU A 4 -32.95 33.18 19.68
C LEU A 4 -32.04 34.34 19.23
N ALA A 5 -32.22 35.54 19.80
CA ALA A 5 -31.34 36.67 19.54
C ALA A 5 -29.90 36.40 20.01
N MET A 6 -29.74 35.78 21.18
CA MET A 6 -28.43 35.37 21.70
C MET A 6 -27.78 34.31 20.81
N VAL A 7 -28.52 33.30 20.36
CA VAL A 7 -28.01 32.29 19.42
C VAL A 7 -27.57 32.95 18.11
N ALA A 8 -28.36 33.87 17.56
CA ALA A 8 -28.03 34.58 16.32
C ALA A 8 -26.78 35.47 16.46
N GLU A 9 -26.56 36.07 17.62
CA GLU A 9 -25.38 36.89 17.90
C GLU A 9 -24.12 36.03 18.05
N VAL A 10 -24.21 34.90 18.75
CA VAL A 10 -23.09 33.98 19.02
C VAL A 10 -22.68 33.18 17.78
N THR A 11 -23.59 32.92 16.85
CA THR A 11 -23.33 32.13 15.64
C THR A 11 -22.87 32.95 14.43
N ARG A 12 -22.84 34.29 14.52
CA ARG A 12 -22.61 35.21 13.39
C ARG A 12 -21.29 35.00 12.64
N GLU A 13 -20.23 34.56 13.30
CA GLU A 13 -18.89 34.36 12.71
C GLU A 13 -18.44 32.88 12.69
N ARG A 14 -19.39 31.95 12.87
CA ARG A 14 -19.09 30.52 13.02
C ARG A 14 -19.74 29.73 11.89
N SER A 15 -19.13 28.61 11.51
CA SER A 15 -19.62 27.73 10.45
C SER A 15 -19.58 26.26 10.87
N GLY A 16 -20.43 25.44 10.24
CA GLY A 16 -20.45 23.99 10.39
C GLY A 16 -20.55 23.49 11.84
N GLY A 17 -19.68 22.56 12.22
CA GLY A 17 -19.67 21.91 13.54
C GLY A 17 -19.50 22.86 14.74
N ALA A 18 -18.95 24.05 14.53
CA ALA A 18 -18.83 25.07 15.58
C ALA A 18 -20.21 25.62 15.99
N ILE A 19 -21.16 25.74 15.05
CA ILE A 19 -22.54 26.19 15.34
C ILE A 19 -23.24 25.16 16.22
N VAL A 20 -23.18 23.87 15.84
CA VAL A 20 -23.76 22.77 16.61
C VAL A 20 -23.21 22.74 18.04
N SER A 21 -21.90 22.94 18.19
CA SER A 21 -21.23 22.98 19.49
C SER A 21 -21.71 24.13 20.38
N LEU A 22 -21.90 25.31 19.80
CA LEU A 22 -22.34 26.50 20.54
C LEU A 22 -23.79 26.37 20.99
N ILE A 23 -24.67 25.85 20.13
CA ILE A 23 -26.07 25.64 20.49
C ILE A 23 -26.16 24.53 21.57
N ASP A 24 -25.35 23.47 21.47
CA ASP A 24 -25.28 22.42 22.50
C ASP A 24 -24.74 22.94 23.85
N GLN A 25 -23.73 23.83 23.85
CA GLN A 25 -23.27 24.50 25.06
C GLN A 25 -24.38 25.35 25.69
N LEU A 26 -25.11 26.10 24.88
CA LEU A 26 -26.22 26.94 25.34
C LEU A 26 -27.37 26.10 25.92
N ASN A 27 -27.61 24.92 25.37
CA ASN A 27 -28.64 23.97 25.82
C ASN A 27 -28.38 23.47 27.27
N ARG A 28 -27.13 23.50 27.74
CA ARG A 28 -26.76 23.05 29.11
C ARG A 28 -27.15 24.04 30.21
N HIS A 29 -27.68 25.22 29.90
CA HIS A 29 -27.96 26.29 30.88
C HIS A 29 -29.27 26.16 31.68
N GLY A 30 -29.99 25.03 31.61
CA GLY A 30 -30.85 24.56 32.70
C GLY A 30 -32.32 25.05 32.73
N ASP A 31 -32.75 25.95 31.84
CA ASP A 31 -34.19 26.26 31.68
C ASP A 31 -34.86 25.21 30.77
N PRO A 32 -35.86 24.44 31.23
CA PRO A 32 -36.51 23.38 30.46
C PRO A 32 -37.15 23.85 29.14
N TYR A 33 -37.75 25.05 29.11
CA TYR A 33 -38.43 25.56 27.91
C TYR A 33 -37.42 26.03 26.86
N VAL A 34 -36.34 26.68 27.32
CA VAL A 34 -35.22 27.06 26.47
C VAL A 34 -34.48 25.82 25.98
N ALA A 35 -34.34 24.79 26.81
CA ALA A 35 -33.69 23.54 26.44
C ALA A 35 -34.48 22.75 25.39
N GLU A 36 -35.81 22.75 25.46
CA GLU A 36 -36.65 22.13 24.42
C GLU A 36 -36.48 22.86 23.07
N LEU A 37 -36.55 24.20 23.08
CA LEU A 37 -36.35 25.00 21.87
C LEU A 37 -34.93 24.82 21.30
N LEU A 38 -33.89 24.92 22.13
CA LEU A 38 -32.51 24.72 21.71
C LEU A 38 -32.27 23.29 21.23
N GLY A 39 -32.90 22.29 21.86
CA GLY A 39 -32.86 20.90 21.40
C GLY A 39 -33.40 20.72 19.97
N THR A 40 -34.54 21.35 19.65
CA THR A 40 -35.07 21.33 18.26
C THR A 40 -34.14 22.02 17.26
N LEU A 41 -33.49 23.12 17.68
CA LEU A 41 -32.54 23.86 16.84
C LEU A 41 -31.23 23.09 16.64
N VAL A 42 -30.66 22.46 17.68
CA VAL A 42 -29.48 21.60 17.56
C VAL A 42 -29.77 20.47 16.60
N HIS A 43 -30.92 19.80 16.74
CA HIS A 43 -31.30 18.71 15.86
C HIS A 43 -31.34 19.15 14.39
N ALA A 44 -32.04 20.27 14.11
CA ALA A 44 -32.13 20.82 12.75
C ALA A 44 -30.78 21.30 12.20
N ALA A 45 -29.93 21.90 13.03
CA ALA A 45 -28.59 22.36 12.63
C ALA A 45 -27.61 21.19 12.40
N ALA A 46 -27.79 20.09 13.12
CA ALA A 46 -26.95 18.90 12.98
C ALA A 46 -27.37 17.99 11.82
N THR A 47 -28.62 18.04 11.36
CA THR A 47 -29.11 17.23 10.23
C THR A 47 -28.17 17.23 9.01
N PRO A 48 -27.76 18.37 8.42
CA PRO A 48 -26.89 18.37 7.24
C PRO A 48 -25.51 17.76 7.51
N LEU A 49 -24.95 17.98 8.70
CA LEU A 49 -23.66 17.40 9.10
C LEU A 49 -23.75 15.86 9.16
N PHE A 50 -24.85 15.36 9.73
CA PHE A 50 -25.09 13.92 9.90
C PHE A 50 -25.44 13.24 8.57
N GLU A 51 -26.08 13.95 7.63
CA GLU A 51 -26.28 13.49 6.25
C GLU A 51 -24.95 13.32 5.50
N ILE A 52 -24.05 14.33 5.59
CA ILE A 52 -22.71 14.24 4.99
C ILE A 52 -21.92 13.09 5.62
N MET A 53 -21.97 12.95 6.95
CA MET A 53 -21.32 11.85 7.67
C MET A 53 -21.88 10.48 7.25
N SER A 54 -23.21 10.36 7.16
CA SER A 54 -23.88 9.14 6.70
C SER A 54 -23.40 8.79 5.30
N ARG A 55 -23.37 9.76 4.38
CA ARG A 55 -22.87 9.56 3.02
C ARG A 55 -21.39 9.17 2.99
N TRP A 56 -20.53 9.82 3.77
CA TRP A 56 -19.12 9.47 3.87
C TRP A 56 -18.92 8.05 4.39
N ALA A 57 -19.59 7.69 5.48
CA ALA A 57 -19.55 6.35 6.05
C ALA A 57 -20.19 5.30 5.12
N THR A 58 -21.09 5.71 4.22
CA THR A 58 -21.85 4.79 3.36
C THR A 58 -21.41 4.70 1.90
N THR A 59 -20.65 5.67 1.41
CA THR A 59 -20.25 5.71 0.00
C THR A 59 -18.76 5.98 -0.15
N GLY A 60 -18.12 6.50 0.89
CA GLY A 60 -16.73 6.97 0.82
C GLY A 60 -16.58 8.12 -0.19
N GLU A 61 -17.66 8.85 -0.46
CA GLU A 61 -17.67 10.13 -1.18
C GLU A 61 -17.93 11.25 -0.20
N LEU A 62 -17.19 12.34 -0.36
CA LEU A 62 -17.41 13.58 0.36
C LEU A 62 -18.00 14.60 -0.61
N GLU A 63 -19.26 14.96 -0.40
CA GLU A 63 -19.87 16.11 -1.07
C GLU A 63 -20.12 17.20 -0.04
N ASP A 64 -19.15 18.11 0.11
CA ASP A 64 -19.23 19.27 0.99
C ASP A 64 -19.07 20.55 0.17
N LEU A 65 -20.20 21.14 -0.24
CA LEU A 65 -20.24 22.35 -1.06
C LEU A 65 -19.73 23.58 -0.31
N HIS A 66 -19.84 23.59 1.02
CA HIS A 66 -19.61 24.77 1.86
C HIS A 66 -18.36 24.64 2.75
N GLY A 67 -17.71 23.46 2.77
CA GLY A 67 -16.51 23.22 3.58
C GLY A 67 -16.80 23.19 5.09
N GLU A 68 -18.00 22.77 5.46
CA GLU A 68 -18.50 22.79 6.84
C GLU A 68 -18.20 21.51 7.62
N PHE A 69 -17.90 20.43 6.91
CA PHE A 69 -17.61 19.13 7.49
C PHE A 69 -16.17 19.08 8.05
N PHE A 70 -15.97 18.22 9.05
CA PHE A 70 -14.67 18.06 9.70
C PHE A 70 -13.69 17.17 8.91
N ILE A 71 -14.12 16.62 7.76
CA ILE A 71 -13.25 15.97 6.78
C ILE A 71 -13.24 16.86 5.55
N GLU A 72 -12.05 17.19 5.07
CA GLU A 72 -11.85 18.03 3.90
C GLU A 72 -11.14 17.23 2.81
N GLU A 73 -11.61 17.35 1.57
CA GLU A 73 -10.91 16.84 0.39
C GLU A 73 -9.89 17.89 -0.08
N ILE A 74 -8.61 17.52 -0.09
CA ILE A 74 -7.55 18.35 -0.66
C ILE A 74 -7.73 18.33 -2.18
N ARG A 75 -8.40 19.35 -2.71
CA ARG A 75 -8.45 19.58 -4.16
C ARG A 75 -7.07 20.01 -4.62
N ALA A 76 -6.43 19.16 -5.44
CA ALA A 76 -5.16 19.50 -6.04
C ALA A 76 -5.36 20.65 -7.05
N ASP A 77 -4.85 21.84 -6.72
CA ASP A 77 -4.78 23.02 -7.61
C ASP A 77 -3.78 22.81 -8.76
N GLY A 78 -3.95 21.75 -9.55
CA GLY A 78 -3.05 21.41 -10.67
C GLY A 78 -1.62 21.07 -10.27
N SER A 79 -1.34 20.88 -8.98
CA SER A 79 -0.01 20.52 -8.49
C SER A 79 0.31 19.04 -8.72
N PRO A 80 1.60 18.65 -8.74
CA PRO A 80 2.03 17.25 -8.92
C PRO A 80 1.46 16.27 -7.88
N LEU A 81 0.82 16.78 -6.80
CA LEU A 81 0.10 15.98 -5.81
C LEU A 81 -1.16 15.31 -6.38
N ALA A 82 -1.58 15.58 -7.61
CA ALA A 82 -2.57 14.74 -8.30
C ALA A 82 -2.13 13.27 -8.44
N ALA A 83 -0.82 13.00 -8.31
CA ALA A 83 -0.24 11.65 -8.26
C ALA A 83 -0.24 11.03 -6.85
N LEU A 84 -0.74 11.73 -5.82
CA LEU A 84 -0.88 11.16 -4.50
C LEU A 84 -1.83 9.95 -4.52
N SER A 85 -1.48 8.96 -3.71
CA SER A 85 -2.35 7.87 -3.36
C SER A 85 -3.75 8.39 -3.01
N TRP A 86 -4.81 7.70 -3.45
CA TRP A 86 -6.21 8.00 -3.05
C TRP A 86 -6.36 8.16 -1.52
N SER A 87 -5.46 7.54 -0.75
CA SER A 87 -5.41 7.65 0.72
C SER A 87 -5.13 9.05 1.24
N ASP A 88 -4.46 9.91 0.47
CA ASP A 88 -3.90 11.19 0.93
C ASP A 88 -4.72 12.40 0.47
N GLN A 89 -5.86 12.15 -0.17
CA GLN A 89 -6.77 13.17 -0.70
C GLN A 89 -7.69 13.75 0.39
N PHE A 90 -7.73 13.16 1.59
CA PHE A 90 -8.63 13.57 2.66
C PHE A 90 -7.84 13.95 3.92
N VAL A 91 -8.25 15.01 4.60
CA VAL A 91 -7.67 15.46 5.86
C VAL A 91 -8.77 15.69 6.90
N LEU A 92 -8.50 15.25 8.13
CA LEU A 92 -9.32 15.55 9.29
C LEU A 92 -8.97 16.94 9.82
N ARG A 93 -9.97 17.80 10.02
CA ARG A 93 -9.85 19.14 10.61
C ARG A 93 -10.43 19.14 12.04
N PRO A 94 -9.59 19.03 13.09
CA PRO A 94 -10.06 18.97 14.47
C PRO A 94 -10.90 20.19 14.88
N GLU A 95 -10.56 21.36 14.34
CA GLU A 95 -11.24 22.65 14.59
C GLU A 95 -12.72 22.66 14.19
N ARG A 96 -13.11 21.79 13.25
CA ARG A 96 -14.50 21.68 12.74
C ARG A 96 -15.28 20.53 13.38
N VAL A 97 -14.66 19.76 14.29
CA VAL A 97 -15.33 18.65 14.98
C VAL A 97 -16.31 19.22 16.01
N PRO A 98 -17.61 18.88 15.94
CA PRO A 98 -18.57 19.34 16.94
C PRO A 98 -18.31 18.71 18.31
N THR A 99 -18.65 19.42 19.40
CA THR A 99 -18.46 18.93 20.78
C THR A 99 -19.25 17.67 21.12
N CYS A 100 -20.26 17.31 20.33
CA CYS A 100 -21.00 16.06 20.49
C CYS A 100 -20.23 14.83 19.97
N ILE A 101 -19.14 15.03 19.22
CA ILE A 101 -18.29 13.98 18.65
C ILE A 101 -16.92 14.06 19.33
N THR A 102 -16.49 12.97 19.95
CA THR A 102 -15.12 12.89 20.49
C THR A 102 -14.10 12.84 19.36
N GLU A 103 -12.89 13.35 19.59
CA GLU A 103 -11.80 13.27 18.60
C GLU A 103 -11.53 11.83 18.17
N ALA A 104 -11.63 10.87 19.11
CA ALA A 104 -11.52 9.45 18.83
C ALA A 104 -12.61 8.97 17.86
N LEU A 105 -13.87 9.37 18.06
CA LEU A 105 -14.95 9.03 17.15
C LEU A 105 -14.78 9.69 15.77
N ALA A 106 -14.35 10.94 15.72
CA ALA A 106 -14.06 11.65 14.47
C ALA A 106 -12.96 10.91 13.65
N GLN A 107 -11.88 10.49 14.30
CA GLN A 107 -10.82 9.70 13.66
C GLN A 107 -11.33 8.36 13.13
N ARG A 108 -12.25 7.72 13.85
CA ARG A 108 -12.87 6.45 13.43
C ARG A 108 -13.78 6.66 12.22
N ILE A 109 -14.59 7.70 12.20
CA ILE A 109 -15.43 8.08 11.06
C ILE A 109 -14.56 8.38 9.82
N TYR A 110 -13.45 9.08 10.02
CA TYR A 110 -12.47 9.35 8.95
C TYR A 110 -11.90 8.05 8.36
N ASN A 111 -11.42 7.14 9.21
CA ASN A 111 -10.88 5.85 8.77
C ASN A 111 -11.95 4.96 8.13
N LEU A 112 -13.19 5.04 8.60
CA LEU A 112 -14.32 4.29 8.08
C LEU A 112 -14.62 4.65 6.62
N GLY A 113 -14.82 5.94 6.32
CA GLY A 113 -15.13 6.35 4.95
C GLY A 113 -13.94 6.15 4.01
N ARG A 114 -12.69 6.24 4.49
CA ARG A 114 -11.52 5.76 3.73
C ARG A 114 -11.65 4.27 3.39
N SER A 115 -11.91 3.43 4.38
CA SER A 115 -12.07 1.99 4.14
C SER A 115 -13.16 1.69 3.09
N VAL A 116 -14.26 2.44 3.12
CA VAL A 116 -15.34 2.35 2.12
C VAL A 116 -14.88 2.82 0.74
N GLY A 117 -14.21 3.96 0.65
CA GLY A 117 -13.68 4.48 -0.60
C GLY A 117 -12.70 3.51 -1.27
N PHE A 118 -11.84 2.86 -0.47
CA PHE A 118 -10.96 1.78 -0.93
C PHE A 118 -11.76 0.61 -1.53
N ILE A 119 -12.75 0.08 -0.78
CA ILE A 119 -13.57 -1.05 -1.24
C ILE A 119 -14.32 -0.69 -2.51
N ARG A 120 -14.83 0.53 -2.61
CA ARG A 120 -15.57 1.00 -3.78
C ARG A 120 -14.70 1.05 -5.04
N ARG A 121 -13.44 1.47 -4.89
CA ARG A 121 -12.51 1.64 -6.01
C ARG A 121 -11.83 0.34 -6.43
N PHE A 122 -11.50 -0.51 -5.46
CA PHE A 122 -10.67 -1.69 -5.69
C PHE A 122 -11.37 -3.02 -5.41
N GLY A 123 -12.53 -3.03 -4.75
CA GLY A 123 -13.31 -4.24 -4.51
C GLY A 123 -14.54 -4.35 -5.41
N ASP A 124 -15.30 -5.43 -5.26
CA ASP A 124 -16.62 -5.51 -5.87
C ASP A 124 -17.52 -4.40 -5.32
N ARG A 125 -18.40 -3.86 -6.17
CA ARG A 125 -19.37 -2.84 -5.77
C ARG A 125 -20.05 -3.25 -4.46
N PRO A 126 -20.03 -2.38 -3.44
CA PRO A 126 -20.57 -2.73 -2.14
C PRO A 126 -22.07 -3.07 -2.27
N LYS A 127 -22.45 -4.32 -1.96
CA LYS A 127 -23.86 -4.75 -1.97
C LYS A 127 -24.72 -3.95 -0.99
N TRP A 128 -24.11 -3.35 0.03
CA TRP A 128 -24.80 -2.49 0.98
C TRP A 128 -25.05 -1.06 0.42
N ALA A 129 -24.36 -0.64 -0.66
CA ALA A 129 -24.68 0.58 -1.41
C ALA A 129 -25.82 0.36 -2.42
N LEU A 130 -26.08 -0.89 -2.80
CA LEU A 130 -27.28 -1.29 -3.54
C LEU A 130 -28.36 -1.68 -2.54
N LYS A 131 -28.96 -0.70 -1.85
CA LYS A 131 -30.22 -0.78 -1.07
C LYS A 131 -30.80 -2.21 -0.94
N ASP A 132 -30.11 -3.11 -0.24
CA ASP A 132 -30.59 -4.48 -0.11
C ASP A 132 -31.36 -4.51 1.22
N ASN A 133 -32.67 -4.33 1.08
CA ASN A 133 -33.69 -4.42 2.12
C ASN A 133 -33.65 -3.32 3.21
N GLY A 134 -34.20 -2.15 2.87
CA GLY A 134 -34.97 -1.31 3.81
C GLY A 134 -34.24 -0.57 4.95
N ASN A 135 -32.97 -0.88 5.24
CA ASN A 135 -32.19 -0.18 6.25
C ASN A 135 -31.07 0.61 5.56
N ALA A 136 -31.40 1.74 4.93
CA ALA A 136 -30.41 2.81 4.85
C ALA A 136 -29.96 3.06 6.30
N VAL A 137 -28.67 2.95 6.57
CA VAL A 137 -28.16 3.29 7.90
C VAL A 137 -28.22 4.80 8.00
N ASP A 138 -29.39 5.30 8.34
CA ASP A 138 -29.61 6.72 8.61
C ASP A 138 -28.90 7.02 9.91
N ILE A 139 -27.72 7.62 9.79
CA ILE A 139 -27.03 8.21 10.92
C ILE A 139 -27.81 9.48 11.28
N VAL A 140 -28.88 9.31 12.07
CA VAL A 140 -29.68 10.42 12.58
C VAL A 140 -28.95 11.06 13.75
N TYR A 141 -29.09 12.38 13.92
CA TYR A 141 -28.65 13.04 15.14
C TYR A 141 -29.25 12.34 16.37
N CYS A 142 -28.39 11.73 17.18
CA CYS A 142 -28.76 10.94 18.34
C CYS A 142 -27.71 11.11 19.44
N ASP A 143 -28.02 10.58 20.63
CA ASP A 143 -27.06 10.55 21.75
C ASP A 143 -25.71 9.99 21.29
N GLY A 144 -24.60 10.59 21.75
CA GLY A 144 -23.25 10.20 21.34
C GLY A 144 -22.98 8.69 21.47
N ILE A 145 -23.55 8.04 22.49
CA ILE A 145 -23.43 6.59 22.72
C ILE A 145 -24.10 5.77 21.59
N LYS A 146 -25.28 6.20 21.12
CA LYS A 146 -26.00 5.51 20.02
C LYS A 146 -25.29 5.72 18.69
N LEU A 147 -24.71 6.91 18.49
CA LEU A 147 -23.87 7.22 17.33
C LEU A 147 -22.64 6.32 17.30
N GLU A 148 -21.89 6.25 18.40
CA GLU A 148 -20.73 5.36 18.54
C GLU A 148 -21.11 3.91 18.26
N GLY A 149 -22.16 3.37 18.90
CA GLY A 149 -22.60 1.99 18.66
C GLY A 149 -23.04 1.70 17.21
N THR A 150 -23.47 2.71 16.46
CA THR A 150 -23.82 2.57 15.04
C THR A 150 -22.57 2.59 14.15
N ILE A 151 -21.65 3.52 14.40
CA ILE A 151 -20.35 3.59 13.73
C ILE A 151 -19.53 2.32 13.98
N ASP A 152 -19.57 1.76 15.19
CA ASP A 152 -18.88 0.52 15.56
C ASP A 152 -19.36 -0.67 14.73
N ARG A 153 -20.68 -0.84 14.62
CA ARG A 153 -21.28 -1.92 13.82
C ARG A 153 -20.94 -1.78 12.34
N LEU A 154 -21.01 -0.56 11.80
CA LEU A 154 -20.61 -0.26 10.43
C LEU A 154 -19.13 -0.56 10.21
N ALA A 155 -18.25 -0.09 11.09
CA ALA A 155 -16.81 -0.30 11.02
C ALA A 155 -16.44 -1.77 11.05
N GLN A 156 -17.03 -2.57 11.94
CA GLN A 156 -16.78 -4.01 11.98
C GLN A 156 -17.17 -4.71 10.66
N ALA A 157 -18.34 -4.37 10.10
CA ALA A 157 -18.79 -4.94 8.83
C ALA A 157 -17.87 -4.54 7.67
N ILE A 158 -17.50 -3.25 7.59
CA ILE A 158 -16.65 -2.70 6.53
C ILE A 158 -15.22 -3.23 6.64
N HIS A 159 -14.61 -3.24 7.83
CA HIS A 159 -13.25 -3.75 8.02
C HIS A 159 -13.15 -5.24 7.69
N LYS A 160 -14.14 -6.05 8.08
CA LYS A 160 -14.19 -7.48 7.71
C LYS A 160 -14.21 -7.67 6.19
N ARG A 161 -14.93 -6.81 5.46
CA ARG A 161 -14.94 -6.83 3.99
C ARG A 161 -13.63 -6.31 3.41
N LEU A 162 -13.08 -5.24 3.96
CA LEU A 162 -11.80 -4.66 3.54
C LEU A 162 -10.71 -5.73 3.56
N VAL A 163 -10.60 -6.48 4.66
CA VAL A 163 -9.63 -7.57 4.79
C VAL A 163 -9.82 -8.63 3.70
N ARG A 164 -11.07 -9.04 3.41
CA ARG A 164 -11.34 -9.99 2.31
C ARG A 164 -10.97 -9.43 0.94
N VAL A 165 -11.25 -8.16 0.67
CA VAL A 165 -10.87 -7.52 -0.59
C VAL A 165 -9.35 -7.51 -0.73
N VAL A 166 -8.62 -7.09 0.30
CA VAL A 166 -7.15 -7.01 0.28
C VAL A 166 -6.49 -8.39 0.20
N LEU A 167 -6.91 -9.33 1.05
CA LEU A 167 -6.26 -10.64 1.16
C LEU A 167 -6.73 -11.64 0.11
N ASP A 168 -8.04 -11.69 -0.18
CA ASP A 168 -8.61 -12.72 -1.04
C ASP A 168 -8.70 -12.25 -2.50
N GLN A 169 -9.18 -11.02 -2.75
CA GLN A 169 -9.36 -10.51 -4.11
C GLN A 169 -8.05 -10.01 -4.72
N HIS A 170 -7.31 -9.18 -3.96
CA HIS A 170 -6.01 -8.65 -4.39
C HIS A 170 -4.83 -9.55 -4.02
N ARG A 171 -5.06 -10.63 -3.28
CA ARG A 171 -4.07 -11.70 -3.03
C ARG A 171 -2.72 -11.17 -2.55
N VAL A 172 -2.74 -10.16 -1.68
CA VAL A 172 -1.53 -9.47 -1.22
C VAL A 172 -0.52 -10.42 -0.59
N VAL A 173 -0.98 -11.46 0.10
CA VAL A 173 -0.09 -12.48 0.71
C VAL A 173 0.69 -13.23 -0.35
N ASP A 174 0.08 -13.53 -1.49
CA ASP A 174 0.76 -14.22 -2.60
C ASP A 174 1.78 -13.30 -3.26
N HIS A 175 1.47 -11.99 -3.40
CA HIS A 175 2.42 -10.99 -3.87
C HIS A 175 3.63 -10.82 -2.92
N LEU A 176 3.39 -10.80 -1.61
CA LEU A 176 4.47 -10.76 -0.61
C LEU A 176 5.33 -12.03 -0.65
N ARG A 177 4.70 -13.19 -0.83
CA ARG A 177 5.41 -14.46 -1.00
C ARG A 177 6.28 -14.44 -2.26
N ALA A 178 5.74 -13.98 -3.40
CA ALA A 178 6.51 -13.82 -4.63
C ALA A 178 7.68 -12.85 -4.48
N ALA A 179 7.51 -11.72 -3.78
CA ALA A 179 8.60 -10.81 -3.48
C ALA A 179 9.70 -11.48 -2.65
N LYS A 180 9.33 -12.29 -1.63
CA LYS A 180 10.27 -13.09 -0.85
C LYS A 180 11.00 -14.13 -1.72
N ASP A 181 10.28 -14.84 -2.56
CA ASP A 181 10.81 -15.97 -3.31
C ASP A 181 11.74 -15.50 -4.44
N TYR A 182 11.40 -14.42 -5.15
CA TYR A 182 12.20 -13.92 -6.28
C TYR A 182 13.16 -12.77 -5.92
N LEU A 183 12.72 -11.74 -5.19
CA LEU A 183 13.61 -10.60 -4.85
C LEU A 183 14.54 -10.92 -3.67
N LEU A 184 14.10 -11.73 -2.70
CA LEU A 184 14.95 -12.17 -1.59
C LEU A 184 15.60 -13.54 -1.85
N MET A 185 15.50 -14.06 -3.08
CA MET A 185 16.14 -15.31 -3.51
C MET A 185 15.74 -16.53 -2.67
N GLY A 186 14.50 -16.56 -2.17
CA GLY A 186 13.97 -17.67 -1.39
C GLY A 186 13.78 -18.95 -2.20
N GLN A 187 13.55 -18.84 -3.52
CA GLN A 187 13.36 -19.98 -4.42
C GLN A 187 14.68 -20.33 -5.13
N GLY A 188 15.43 -21.26 -4.53
CA GLY A 188 16.80 -21.55 -4.92
C GLY A 188 16.97 -22.12 -6.33
N ASP A 189 16.08 -23.01 -6.78
CA ASP A 189 16.14 -23.62 -8.11
C ASP A 189 15.94 -22.60 -9.24
N PHE A 190 14.98 -21.68 -9.07
CA PHE A 190 14.80 -20.54 -9.96
C PHE A 190 16.06 -19.66 -10.00
N VAL A 191 16.62 -19.32 -8.83
CA VAL A 191 17.82 -18.47 -8.76
C VAL A 191 19.02 -19.14 -9.42
N GLN A 192 19.22 -20.45 -9.22
CA GLN A 192 20.30 -21.19 -9.91
C GLN A 192 20.10 -21.17 -11.43
N SER A 193 18.91 -21.53 -11.91
CA SER A 193 18.63 -21.50 -13.34
C SER A 193 18.76 -20.10 -13.96
N LEU A 194 18.40 -19.06 -13.22
CA LEU A 194 18.60 -17.68 -13.65
C LEU A 194 20.09 -17.35 -13.73
N MET A 195 20.86 -17.67 -12.67
CA MET A 195 22.30 -17.43 -12.62
C MET A 195 23.03 -18.09 -13.78
N ASP A 196 22.75 -19.37 -14.08
CA ASP A 196 23.37 -20.11 -15.18
C ASP A 196 23.14 -19.43 -16.54
N LEU A 197 21.95 -18.85 -16.75
CA LEU A 197 21.58 -18.17 -18.00
C LEU A 197 22.17 -16.76 -18.10
N VAL A 198 22.13 -15.98 -17.01
CA VAL A 198 22.55 -14.58 -17.04
C VAL A 198 24.05 -14.41 -16.84
N PHE A 199 24.77 -15.39 -16.28
CA PHE A 199 26.16 -15.21 -15.88
C PHE A 199 27.08 -14.78 -17.04
N VAL A 200 26.94 -15.42 -18.19
CA VAL A 200 27.74 -15.12 -19.39
C VAL A 200 27.37 -13.76 -19.96
N GLU A 201 26.07 -13.46 -20.02
CA GLU A 201 25.56 -12.23 -20.60
C GLU A 201 25.94 -11.01 -19.75
N LEU A 202 25.81 -11.13 -18.43
CA LEU A 202 26.14 -10.04 -17.50
C LEU A 202 27.64 -9.80 -17.35
N SER A 203 28.48 -10.71 -17.83
CA SER A 203 29.94 -10.52 -17.83
C SER A 203 30.42 -9.66 -19.02
N ARG A 204 29.53 -9.32 -19.95
CA ARG A 204 29.81 -8.39 -21.06
C ARG A 204 29.72 -6.93 -20.61
N PRO A 205 30.31 -5.98 -21.37
CA PRO A 205 30.14 -4.54 -21.10
C PRO A 205 28.66 -4.14 -21.07
N ALA A 206 28.28 -3.22 -20.17
CA ALA A 206 26.89 -2.81 -20.00
C ALA A 206 26.26 -2.22 -21.28
N ALA A 207 27.08 -1.65 -22.18
CA ALA A 207 26.65 -1.06 -23.44
C ALA A 207 26.05 -2.09 -24.43
N ASP A 208 26.51 -3.34 -24.38
CA ASP A 208 26.11 -4.38 -25.33
C ASP A 208 24.87 -5.17 -24.86
N ILE A 209 24.40 -4.91 -23.63
CA ILE A 209 23.37 -5.71 -22.98
C ILE A 209 21.97 -5.16 -23.31
N SER A 210 21.15 -6.01 -23.92
CA SER A 210 19.76 -5.68 -24.24
C SER A 210 18.80 -6.13 -23.14
N ARG A 211 17.93 -5.22 -22.69
CA ARG A 211 16.82 -5.53 -21.76
C ARG A 211 15.93 -6.65 -22.30
N HIS A 212 15.65 -6.66 -23.61
CA HIS A 212 14.79 -7.67 -24.23
C HIS A 212 15.41 -9.06 -24.15
N HIS A 213 16.72 -9.17 -24.37
CA HIS A 213 17.42 -10.43 -24.27
C HIS A 213 17.40 -10.96 -22.83
N LEU A 214 17.71 -10.11 -21.84
CA LEU A 214 17.63 -10.49 -20.43
C LEU A 214 16.21 -10.89 -19.99
N THR A 215 15.19 -10.24 -20.53
CA THR A 215 13.79 -10.62 -20.28
C THR A 215 13.50 -12.02 -20.83
N SER A 216 13.99 -12.33 -22.03
CA SER A 216 13.89 -13.68 -22.60
C SER A 216 14.64 -14.72 -21.77
N LEU A 217 15.79 -14.36 -21.17
CA LEU A 217 16.53 -15.26 -20.27
C LEU A 217 15.76 -15.49 -18.96
N LEU A 218 15.17 -14.43 -18.40
CA LEU A 218 14.29 -14.52 -17.23
C LEU A 218 13.11 -15.46 -17.50
N ASP A 219 12.42 -15.29 -18.64
CA ASP A 219 11.30 -16.15 -19.03
C ASP A 219 11.73 -17.61 -19.20
N SER A 220 12.94 -17.84 -19.72
CA SER A 220 13.50 -19.20 -19.82
C SER A 220 13.80 -19.78 -18.45
N ALA A 221 14.37 -19.01 -17.51
CA ALA A 221 14.62 -19.43 -16.13
C ALA A 221 13.32 -19.78 -15.39
N ILE A 222 12.25 -19.02 -15.62
CA ILE A 222 10.92 -19.30 -15.06
C ILE A 222 10.42 -20.66 -15.58
N ARG A 223 10.53 -20.92 -16.89
CA ARG A 223 10.07 -22.17 -17.51
C ARG A 223 10.88 -23.40 -17.10
N SER A 224 12.19 -23.24 -16.86
CA SER A 224 13.08 -24.35 -16.48
C SER A 224 13.05 -24.67 -14.99
N SER A 225 12.39 -23.88 -14.15
CA SER A 225 12.34 -24.06 -12.70
C SER A 225 10.93 -24.38 -12.19
N THR A 226 10.79 -24.57 -10.87
CA THR A 226 9.49 -24.74 -10.22
C THR A 226 8.63 -23.47 -10.28
N ALA A 227 9.22 -22.31 -10.60
CA ALA A 227 8.51 -21.03 -10.74
C ALA A 227 7.41 -21.06 -11.82
N GLN A 228 7.49 -21.98 -12.79
CA GLN A 228 6.43 -22.16 -13.79
C GLN A 228 5.05 -22.52 -13.19
N TYR A 229 5.04 -23.16 -12.01
CA TYR A 229 3.82 -23.58 -11.32
C TYR A 229 3.27 -22.51 -10.38
N ASP A 230 4.00 -21.41 -10.20
CA ASP A 230 3.55 -20.29 -9.38
C ASP A 230 2.43 -19.51 -10.07
N LEU A 231 1.77 -18.69 -9.26
CA LEU A 231 0.62 -17.91 -9.70
C LEU A 231 1.02 -16.93 -10.79
N GLN A 232 0.46 -17.11 -11.98
CA GLN A 232 0.73 -16.28 -13.16
C GLN A 232 0.66 -14.76 -12.90
N PRO A 233 -0.34 -14.23 -12.16
CA PRO A 233 -0.36 -12.80 -11.85
C PRO A 233 0.86 -12.33 -11.05
N CYS A 234 1.48 -13.20 -10.24
CA CYS A 234 2.68 -12.87 -9.48
C CYS A 234 3.92 -12.93 -10.36
N VAL A 235 4.07 -13.99 -11.16
CA VAL A 235 5.23 -14.20 -12.04
C VAL A 235 5.30 -13.12 -13.13
N GLN A 236 4.17 -12.76 -13.73
CA GLN A 236 4.08 -11.72 -14.77
C GLN A 236 4.47 -10.30 -14.28
N ARG A 237 4.52 -10.10 -12.96
CA ARG A 237 4.97 -8.83 -12.37
C ARG A 237 6.48 -8.77 -12.19
N LEU A 238 7.18 -9.88 -12.35
CA LEU A 238 8.64 -9.93 -12.30
C LEU A 238 9.23 -9.34 -13.59
N GLN A 239 10.15 -8.40 -13.46
CA GLN A 239 10.71 -7.68 -14.62
C GLN A 239 12.20 -7.49 -14.49
N VAL A 240 12.87 -7.49 -15.63
CA VAL A 240 14.25 -7.00 -15.71
C VAL A 240 14.23 -5.47 -15.84
N ARG A 241 15.00 -4.83 -14.97
CA ARG A 241 15.29 -3.39 -14.99
C ARG A 241 16.80 -3.17 -15.10
N LEU A 242 17.19 -2.29 -16.01
CA LEU A 242 18.58 -1.86 -16.16
C LEU A 242 18.73 -0.48 -15.53
N LEU A 243 19.70 -0.33 -14.64
CA LEU A 243 20.09 0.95 -14.07
C LEU A 243 20.89 1.76 -15.09
N GLN A 244 21.05 3.06 -14.85
CA GLN A 244 21.88 3.92 -15.69
C GLN A 244 23.32 3.39 -15.72
N SER A 245 23.84 3.15 -16.91
CA SER A 245 25.18 2.59 -17.14
C SER A 245 26.22 3.69 -17.36
N SER A 246 27.36 3.56 -16.71
CA SER A 246 28.60 4.27 -17.04
C SER A 246 29.40 3.48 -18.08
N PRO A 247 30.28 4.11 -18.89
CA PRO A 247 31.02 3.42 -19.95
C PRO A 247 32.01 2.35 -19.46
N ALA A 248 32.37 2.35 -18.17
CA ALA A 248 33.21 1.33 -17.55
C ALA A 248 32.42 0.19 -16.86
N ASP A 249 31.08 0.28 -16.85
CA ASP A 249 30.24 -0.66 -16.11
C ASP A 249 30.08 -1.98 -16.88
N VAL A 250 30.01 -3.07 -16.11
CA VAL A 250 29.72 -4.41 -16.63
C VAL A 250 28.24 -4.73 -16.38
N GLY A 251 27.66 -5.68 -17.11
CA GLY A 251 26.26 -6.08 -16.92
C GLY A 251 25.83 -6.33 -15.48
N TRP A 252 26.73 -6.90 -14.67
CA TRP A 252 26.53 -7.13 -13.24
C TRP A 252 26.22 -5.88 -12.41
N ASP A 253 26.67 -4.71 -12.85
CA ASP A 253 26.50 -3.45 -12.11
C ASP A 253 25.15 -2.78 -12.41
N VAL A 254 24.62 -3.02 -13.61
CA VAL A 254 23.40 -2.41 -14.15
C VAL A 254 22.17 -3.29 -14.01
N PHE A 255 22.33 -4.61 -13.93
CA PHE A 255 21.22 -5.57 -13.86
C PHE A 255 20.49 -5.51 -12.51
N THR A 256 19.17 -5.39 -12.57
CA THR A 256 18.30 -5.54 -11.40
C THR A 256 17.01 -6.26 -11.75
N LEU A 257 16.51 -7.07 -10.80
CA LEU A 257 15.20 -7.68 -10.86
C LEU A 257 14.23 -6.78 -10.08
N ASP A 258 13.09 -6.47 -10.69
CA ASP A 258 12.07 -5.62 -10.09
C ASP A 258 10.73 -6.35 -10.05
N TYR A 259 9.93 -6.04 -9.03
CA TYR A 259 8.58 -6.57 -8.87
C TYR A 259 7.59 -5.43 -9.03
N ARG A 260 6.83 -5.41 -10.14
CA ARG A 260 5.95 -4.30 -10.45
C ARG A 260 4.77 -4.25 -9.48
N THR A 261 4.77 -3.21 -8.64
CA THR A 261 3.70 -2.86 -7.71
C THR A 261 3.09 -1.49 -7.98
N ASP A 262 3.37 -0.86 -9.13
CA ASP A 262 2.89 0.48 -9.44
C ASP A 262 1.35 0.54 -9.61
N ASP A 263 0.75 -0.60 -9.96
CA ASP A 263 -0.68 -0.75 -10.12
C ASP A 263 -1.39 -0.74 -8.74
N ALA A 264 -2.42 0.10 -8.60
CA ALA A 264 -3.25 0.11 -7.40
C ALA A 264 -4.11 -1.17 -7.30
N PRO A 265 -4.35 -1.74 -6.10
CA PRO A 265 -4.02 -1.19 -4.77
C PRO A 265 -2.64 -1.59 -4.24
N LEU A 266 -1.84 -2.37 -4.97
CA LEU A 266 -0.53 -2.82 -4.48
C LEU A 266 0.43 -1.65 -4.25
N SER A 267 0.34 -0.58 -5.05
CA SER A 267 1.12 0.65 -4.85
C SER A 267 0.87 1.32 -3.51
N LEU A 268 -0.32 1.13 -2.92
CA LEU A 268 -0.66 1.63 -1.58
C LEU A 268 0.04 0.85 -0.47
N LEU A 269 0.30 -0.44 -0.72
CA LEU A 269 0.92 -1.35 0.23
C LEU A 269 2.45 -1.43 0.07
N PHE A 270 2.94 -1.11 -1.13
CA PHE A 270 4.36 -1.03 -1.45
C PHE A 270 4.73 0.38 -1.92
N PRO A 271 4.82 1.36 -0.99
CA PRO A 271 5.35 2.68 -1.26
C PRO A 271 6.76 2.64 -1.87
N SER A 272 7.15 3.76 -2.48
CA SER A 272 8.48 3.94 -3.10
C SER A 272 9.63 3.62 -2.14
N GLU A 273 9.45 3.94 -0.86
CA GLU A 273 10.44 3.75 0.19
C GLU A 273 10.70 2.26 0.42
N ILE A 274 9.62 1.47 0.51
CA ILE A 274 9.69 0.02 0.71
C ILE A 274 10.33 -0.64 -0.51
N ARG A 275 9.91 -0.26 -1.73
CA ARG A 275 10.49 -0.81 -2.97
C ARG A 275 11.99 -0.53 -3.08
N THR A 276 12.42 0.67 -2.68
CA THR A 276 13.84 1.04 -2.65
C THR A 276 14.63 0.18 -1.66
N ALA A 277 14.06 -0.10 -0.48
CA ALA A 277 14.67 -1.00 0.50
C ALA A 277 14.81 -2.43 -0.04
N TYR A 278 13.76 -2.99 -0.66
CA TYR A 278 13.83 -4.31 -1.29
C TYR A 278 14.88 -4.38 -2.40
N LEU A 279 14.99 -3.33 -3.22
CA LEU A 279 16.02 -3.25 -4.27
C LEU A 279 17.44 -3.27 -3.68
N GLN A 280 17.68 -2.56 -2.58
CA GLN A 280 18.98 -2.58 -1.90
C GLN A 280 19.32 -3.99 -1.38
N ILE A 281 18.36 -4.67 -0.79
CA ILE A 281 18.53 -6.05 -0.31
C ILE A 281 18.81 -6.99 -1.49
N PHE A 282 18.03 -6.89 -2.57
CA PHE A 282 18.26 -7.69 -3.78
C PHE A 282 19.67 -7.51 -4.33
N ARG A 283 20.15 -6.25 -4.45
CA ARG A 283 21.51 -5.97 -4.97
C ARG A 283 22.60 -6.60 -4.10
N PHE A 284 22.44 -6.60 -2.78
CA PHE A 284 23.36 -7.28 -1.88
C PHE A 284 23.34 -8.80 -2.09
N MET A 285 22.14 -9.40 -2.08
CA MET A 285 21.97 -10.85 -2.26
C MET A 285 22.49 -11.31 -3.63
N PHE A 286 22.30 -10.52 -4.68
CA PHE A 286 22.77 -10.80 -6.03
C PHE A 286 24.29 -10.78 -6.14
N ARG A 287 24.97 -9.85 -5.45
CA ARG A 287 26.44 -9.87 -5.34
C ARG A 287 26.94 -11.12 -4.64
N LEU A 288 26.27 -11.52 -3.55
CA LEU A 288 26.63 -12.74 -2.83
C LEU A 288 26.46 -13.98 -3.72
N LYS A 289 25.34 -14.07 -4.46
CA LYS A 289 25.09 -15.17 -5.41
C LYS A 289 26.08 -15.21 -6.56
N ARG A 290 26.53 -14.05 -7.06
CA ARG A 290 27.62 -13.99 -8.05
C ARG A 290 28.90 -14.61 -7.49
N ILE A 291 29.30 -14.27 -6.26
CA ILE A 291 30.50 -14.83 -5.63
C ILE A 291 30.36 -16.34 -5.44
N GLU A 292 29.22 -16.80 -4.94
CA GLU A 292 28.91 -18.22 -4.78
C GLU A 292 29.05 -18.99 -6.11
N HIS A 293 28.45 -18.47 -7.18
CA HIS A 293 28.53 -19.08 -8.51
C HIS A 293 29.96 -19.10 -9.05
N CYS A 294 30.73 -18.00 -8.92
CA CYS A 294 32.14 -17.94 -9.32
C CYS A 294 33.01 -18.95 -8.54
N LEU A 295 32.77 -19.09 -7.23
CA LEU A 295 33.50 -20.06 -6.39
C LEU A 295 33.18 -21.49 -6.80
N SER A 296 31.90 -21.79 -7.04
CA SER A 296 31.45 -23.10 -7.51
C SER A 296 32.08 -23.46 -8.86
N ASP A 297 32.04 -22.55 -9.83
CA ASP A 297 32.66 -22.76 -11.14
C ASP A 297 34.18 -22.92 -11.06
N THR A 298 34.85 -22.15 -10.19
CA THR A 298 36.29 -22.28 -9.96
C THR A 298 36.64 -23.61 -9.29
N TRP A 299 35.82 -24.08 -8.35
CA TRP A 299 35.98 -25.38 -7.70
C TRP A 299 35.81 -26.55 -8.68
N ILE A 300 34.79 -26.48 -9.55
CA ILE A 300 34.57 -27.50 -10.59
C ILE A 300 35.77 -27.55 -11.56
N ARG A 301 36.25 -26.38 -12.01
CA ARG A 301 37.45 -26.29 -12.85
C ARG A 301 38.67 -26.85 -12.14
N HIS A 302 38.90 -26.47 -10.88
CA HIS A 302 40.00 -26.97 -10.07
C HIS A 302 40.00 -28.50 -9.99
N ASN A 303 38.86 -29.13 -9.71
CA ASN A 303 38.77 -30.59 -9.65
C ASN A 303 38.96 -31.27 -11.01
N THR A 304 38.45 -30.64 -12.07
CA THR A 304 38.62 -31.15 -13.45
C THR A 304 40.09 -31.09 -13.88
N ASP A 305 40.76 -29.98 -13.58
CA ASP A 305 42.17 -29.78 -13.88
C ASP A 305 43.05 -30.68 -13.01
N ALA A 306 42.70 -30.90 -11.74
CA ALA A 306 43.34 -31.88 -10.87
C ALA A 306 43.32 -33.29 -11.50
N ALA A 307 42.16 -33.71 -12.00
CA ALA A 307 42.00 -35.01 -12.65
C ALA A 307 42.82 -35.12 -13.95
N ARG A 308 42.92 -34.04 -14.74
CA ARG A 308 43.74 -34.01 -15.96
C ARG A 308 45.23 -34.02 -15.65
N LEU A 309 45.66 -33.22 -14.69
CA LEU A 309 47.07 -33.05 -14.29
C LEU A 309 47.60 -34.25 -13.49
N ALA A 310 46.73 -35.12 -12.95
CA ALA A 310 47.14 -36.38 -12.35
C ALA A 310 47.91 -37.30 -13.32
N THR A 311 47.75 -37.10 -14.63
CA THR A 311 48.53 -37.81 -15.66
C THR A 311 49.99 -37.35 -15.76
N LEU A 312 50.34 -36.18 -15.18
CA LEU A 312 51.68 -35.57 -15.22
C LEU A 312 52.23 -35.37 -13.79
N PRO A 313 53.13 -36.26 -13.31
CA PRO A 313 53.51 -36.31 -11.89
C PRO A 313 54.25 -35.08 -11.36
N GLU A 314 54.94 -34.31 -12.21
CA GLU A 314 55.62 -33.07 -11.80
C GLU A 314 54.64 -31.91 -11.56
N LEU A 315 53.62 -31.77 -12.41
CA LEU A 315 52.59 -30.74 -12.28
C LEU A 315 51.58 -31.06 -11.19
N ALA A 316 51.29 -32.34 -10.94
CA ALA A 316 50.42 -32.78 -9.85
C ALA A 316 50.91 -32.30 -8.47
N ARG A 317 52.23 -32.28 -8.22
CA ARG A 317 52.81 -31.80 -6.96
C ARG A 317 52.67 -30.28 -6.79
N LEU A 318 52.83 -29.51 -7.86
CA LEU A 318 52.66 -28.06 -7.85
C LEU A 318 51.19 -27.68 -7.67
N PHE A 319 50.30 -28.40 -8.35
CA PHE A 319 48.86 -28.21 -8.25
C PHE A 319 48.36 -28.48 -6.83
N HIS A 320 48.79 -29.59 -6.21
CA HIS A 320 48.45 -29.92 -4.82
C HIS A 320 48.91 -28.83 -3.84
N ARG A 321 50.10 -28.23 -4.03
CA ARG A 321 50.55 -27.11 -3.20
C ARG A 321 49.68 -25.87 -3.36
N GLY A 322 49.23 -25.59 -4.58
CA GLY A 322 48.27 -24.51 -4.86
C GLY A 322 46.89 -24.77 -4.24
N SER A 323 46.38 -26.01 -4.30
CA SER A 323 45.11 -26.41 -3.69
C SER A 323 45.08 -26.16 -2.19
N CYS A 324 46.17 -26.50 -1.47
CA CYS A 324 46.27 -26.32 -0.03
C CYS A 324 46.33 -24.84 0.42
N ALA A 325 46.62 -23.90 -0.49
CA ALA A 325 46.62 -22.47 -0.19
C ALA A 325 45.24 -21.81 -0.35
N ILE A 326 44.28 -22.51 -0.99
CA ILE A 326 42.93 -22.01 -1.30
C ILE A 326 41.90 -22.47 -0.26
N THR A 327 42.16 -23.59 0.44
CA THR A 327 41.43 -24.06 1.65
C THR A 327 41.85 -23.32 2.90
#